data_AF-G5KE29-F1
#
_entry.id   AF-G5KE29-F1
#
_cell.length_a   1.000
_cell.length_b   1.000
_cell.length_c   1.000
_cell.angle_alpha   90.00
_cell.angle_beta   90.00
_cell.angle_gamma   90.00
#
_symmetry.space_group_name_H-M   'P 1'
#
loop_
_entity.id
_entity.type
_entity.pdbx_description
1 polymer ?
#
loop_
_entity_poly.entity_id
_entity_poly.type
_entity_poly.pdbx_seq_one_letter_code
_entity_poly.pdbx_strand_id
1 'polypeptide(L)'
;MLYLLDGQTKTAKWNGQQLFETVSATVEEELNGTFQLRLTYPITDSGVYETLRTDELVLCPTPDLGKQLFRVKQAKIQDDTIELECYHISDDMMKRQIKPFSATNTTCQSVLMRLVEACPSDLGLFSFDSDVTERHTYVSDEDLTLYQALMDGKHSLLGTWEGELVRDNFQLIVKQHRGNDKGVILTSHHNLKAFEDKGDSEKVITRIYATSTFQAEGSDEDTVLSVVVEIPLINQYPYVHEAWYENNTLQTEEELRQWAMAKFTHEHIDSISRQITVEAYQLDGQEVHLGDTVTLKSQKHKVDVKKKAVSYTFDALEEVYLSVTFDNEVSFTTSGSSGPHSLTSAAKTILDVNQSVTEYRASKERANFNKVFDRQFERLQTEVEDGIAMAKAEGERSGKKAALDYLATDALEARVAAFKKLRLMS
;
A
#
# COMPACT_ATOMS: atom_id res chain seq x y z
N MET A 1 -23.27 1.60 8.14
CA MET A 1 -24.08 2.86 8.09
C MET A 1 -23.22 4.07 7.70
N LEU A 2 -23.66 4.89 6.73
CA LEU A 2 -22.92 6.06 6.21
C LEU A 2 -23.37 7.40 6.82
N TYR A 3 -22.45 8.37 6.86
CA TYR A 3 -22.71 9.72 7.33
C TYR A 3 -22.11 10.78 6.39
N LEU A 4 -22.90 11.80 6.06
CA LEU A 4 -22.45 13.01 5.39
C LEU A 4 -21.89 13.99 6.41
N LEU A 5 -20.74 14.56 6.10
CA LEU A 5 -20.00 15.52 6.90
C LEU A 5 -19.70 16.74 6.03
N ASP A 6 -19.60 17.91 6.67
CA ASP A 6 -19.12 19.13 6.01
C ASP A 6 -17.70 18.91 5.46
N GLY A 7 -17.43 19.45 4.28
CA GLY A 7 -16.16 19.34 3.58
C GLY A 7 -14.92 19.81 4.37
N GLN A 8 -15.10 20.60 5.43
CA GLN A 8 -14.02 21.08 6.32
C GLN A 8 -13.88 20.27 7.62
N THR A 9 -14.65 19.19 7.81
CA THR A 9 -14.65 18.40 9.05
C THR A 9 -13.26 17.81 9.33
N LYS A 10 -12.76 18.05 10.56
CA LYS A 10 -11.42 17.62 11.00
C LYS A 10 -11.41 16.51 12.04
N THR A 11 -12.55 16.25 12.69
CA THR A 11 -12.69 15.22 13.74
C THR A 11 -14.09 14.62 13.69
N ALA A 12 -14.20 13.30 13.83
CA ALA A 12 -15.47 12.55 13.80
C ALA A 12 -16.26 12.62 15.13
N LYS A 13 -16.10 13.71 15.93
CA LYS A 13 -16.75 13.83 17.25
C LYS A 13 -18.28 13.88 17.19
N TRP A 14 -18.85 14.18 16.02
CA TRP A 14 -20.26 13.99 15.70
C TRP A 14 -20.32 13.22 14.40
N ASN A 15 -20.94 12.04 14.42
CA ASN A 15 -21.39 11.39 13.20
C ASN A 15 -22.38 12.38 12.55
N GLY A 16 -22.06 12.90 11.37
CA GLY A 16 -22.84 13.95 10.72
C GLY A 16 -24.24 13.51 10.29
N GLN A 17 -24.75 14.06 9.20
CA GLN A 17 -26.07 13.69 8.72
C GLN A 17 -26.08 12.24 8.23
N GLN A 18 -26.93 11.40 8.82
CA GLN A 18 -27.04 10.00 8.43
C GLN A 18 -27.68 9.87 7.05
N LEU A 19 -27.08 9.04 6.19
CA LEU A 19 -27.58 8.72 4.86
C LEU A 19 -28.34 7.39 4.91
N PHE A 20 -29.57 7.41 5.45
CA PHE A 20 -30.36 6.21 5.70
C PHE A 20 -31.12 5.69 4.47
N GLU A 21 -31.35 6.54 3.46
CA GLU A 21 -32.05 6.16 2.22
C GLU A 21 -31.08 5.65 1.14
N THR A 22 -29.77 5.55 1.44
CA THR A 22 -28.77 5.09 0.47
C THR A 22 -29.17 3.75 -0.15
N VAL A 23 -29.19 3.69 -1.48
CA VAL A 23 -29.56 2.50 -2.25
C VAL A 23 -28.39 1.52 -2.34
N SER A 24 -27.19 2.03 -2.59
CA SER A 24 -25.97 1.22 -2.67
C SER A 24 -24.74 2.04 -2.27
N ALA A 25 -23.78 1.38 -1.64
CA ALA A 25 -22.49 1.97 -1.30
C ALA A 25 -21.40 0.91 -1.47
N THR A 26 -20.56 1.08 -2.49
CA THR A 26 -19.50 0.13 -2.83
C THR A 26 -18.13 0.78 -2.65
N VAL A 27 -17.31 0.18 -1.79
CA VAL A 27 -15.92 0.57 -1.58
C VAL A 27 -15.01 -0.34 -2.39
N GLU A 28 -14.06 0.25 -3.11
CA GLU A 28 -13.02 -0.43 -3.86
C GLU A 28 -11.65 0.03 -3.35
N GLU A 29 -10.82 -0.91 -2.88
CA GLU A 29 -9.43 -0.62 -2.47
C GLU A 29 -8.48 -1.61 -3.13
N GLU A 30 -7.40 -1.07 -3.69
CA GLU A 30 -6.28 -1.81 -4.26
C GLU A 30 -4.99 -1.46 -3.50
N LEU A 31 -4.16 -2.48 -3.28
CA LEU A 31 -2.87 -2.35 -2.61
C LEU A 31 -1.98 -1.41 -3.42
N ASN A 32 -1.48 -0.34 -2.78
CA ASN A 32 -0.69 0.71 -3.43
C ASN A 32 -1.38 1.38 -4.63
N GLY A 33 -2.71 1.30 -4.72
CA GLY A 33 -3.48 1.82 -5.84
C GLY A 33 -4.75 2.55 -5.41
N THR A 34 -5.83 2.24 -6.09
CA THR A 34 -7.14 2.88 -5.95
C THR A 34 -7.71 2.75 -4.53
N PHE A 35 -8.41 3.79 -4.03
CA PHE A 35 -9.28 3.69 -2.84
C PHE A 35 -10.46 4.65 -2.98
N GLN A 36 -11.60 4.09 -3.35
CA GLN A 36 -12.74 4.86 -3.82
C GLN A 36 -14.03 4.30 -3.24
N LEU A 37 -15.03 5.18 -3.14
CA LEU A 37 -16.40 4.85 -2.76
C LEU A 37 -17.31 5.29 -3.90
N ARG A 38 -18.15 4.38 -4.38
CA ARG A 38 -19.27 4.67 -5.29
C ARG A 38 -20.57 4.56 -4.48
N LEU A 39 -21.37 5.61 -4.49
CA LEU A 39 -22.55 5.75 -3.64
C LEU A 39 -23.74 6.18 -4.49
N THR A 40 -24.86 5.46 -4.40
CA THR A 40 -26.11 5.83 -5.06
C THR A 40 -27.15 6.20 -4.00
N TYR A 41 -27.69 7.41 -4.09
CA TYR A 41 -28.71 7.93 -3.16
C TYR A 41 -29.98 8.32 -3.94
N PRO A 42 -31.19 8.05 -3.41
CA PRO A 42 -32.43 8.36 -4.12
C PRO A 42 -32.79 9.85 -4.00
N ILE A 43 -33.43 10.38 -5.03
CA ILE A 43 -34.02 11.72 -5.00
C ILE A 43 -35.42 11.57 -4.39
N THR A 44 -35.56 11.99 -3.14
CA THR A 44 -36.83 11.91 -2.40
C THR A 44 -37.23 13.29 -1.87
N ASP A 45 -38.49 13.41 -1.46
CA ASP A 45 -39.05 14.62 -0.85
C ASP A 45 -38.35 15.01 0.47
N SER A 46 -37.44 14.16 1.00
CA SER A 46 -36.62 14.47 2.17
C SER A 46 -35.62 15.61 1.91
N GLY A 47 -35.28 15.86 0.64
CA GLY A 47 -34.33 16.91 0.23
C GLY A 47 -32.87 16.63 0.61
N VAL A 48 -32.56 15.46 1.20
CA VAL A 48 -31.20 15.12 1.63
C VAL A 48 -30.23 15.08 0.46
N TYR A 49 -30.67 14.66 -0.71
CA TYR A 49 -29.85 14.63 -1.93
C TYR A 49 -29.29 16.02 -2.30
N GLU A 50 -29.95 17.13 -1.94
CA GLU A 50 -29.48 18.50 -2.23
C GLU A 50 -28.22 18.88 -1.43
N THR A 51 -27.96 18.15 -0.33
CA THR A 51 -26.77 18.33 0.51
C THR A 51 -25.57 17.52 -0.01
N LEU A 52 -25.81 16.52 -0.87
CA LEU A 52 -24.78 15.69 -1.47
C LEU A 52 -24.08 16.43 -2.62
N ARG A 53 -23.11 17.27 -2.26
CA ARG A 53 -22.38 18.14 -3.20
C ARG A 53 -20.93 17.72 -3.34
N THR A 54 -20.31 18.18 -4.42
CA THR A 54 -18.86 18.02 -4.62
C THR A 54 -18.08 18.68 -3.49
N ASP A 55 -16.97 18.05 -3.10
CA ASP A 55 -16.08 18.37 -2.00
C ASP A 55 -16.63 18.17 -0.57
N GLU A 56 -17.88 17.71 -0.42
CA GLU A 56 -18.37 17.20 0.87
C GLU A 56 -17.71 15.87 1.24
N LEU A 57 -17.79 15.51 2.52
CA LEU A 57 -17.18 14.30 3.06
C LEU A 57 -18.22 13.24 3.41
N VAL A 58 -17.93 12.00 3.06
CA VAL A 58 -18.72 10.83 3.43
C VAL A 58 -17.87 9.94 4.34
N LEU A 59 -18.36 9.70 5.54
CA LEU A 59 -17.80 8.73 6.47
C LEU A 59 -18.42 7.37 6.20
N CYS A 60 -17.61 6.42 5.75
CA CYS A 60 -18.05 5.12 5.26
C CYS A 60 -17.32 3.99 6.00
N PRO A 61 -18.02 2.93 6.47
CA PRO A 61 -17.35 1.76 7.01
C PRO A 61 -16.52 1.05 5.92
N THR A 62 -15.40 0.49 6.33
CA THR A 62 -14.50 -0.34 5.54
C THR A 62 -14.11 -1.58 6.38
N PRO A 63 -13.67 -2.68 5.76
CA PRO A 63 -13.50 -3.95 6.46
C PRO A 63 -12.50 -3.93 7.64
N ASP A 64 -11.26 -3.49 7.40
CA ASP A 64 -10.15 -3.62 8.36
C ASP A 64 -9.91 -2.32 9.16
N LEU A 65 -10.06 -1.17 8.49
CA LEU A 65 -9.69 0.14 9.05
C LEU A 65 -10.87 0.87 9.69
N GLY A 66 -12.01 0.20 9.87
CA GLY A 66 -13.23 0.81 10.41
C GLY A 66 -13.77 1.92 9.50
N LYS A 67 -14.20 3.04 10.07
CA LYS A 67 -14.80 4.15 9.29
C LYS A 67 -13.72 5.04 8.67
N GLN A 68 -13.81 5.24 7.35
CA GLN A 68 -12.88 6.02 6.56
C GLN A 68 -13.59 7.20 5.88
N LEU A 69 -12.85 8.30 5.69
CA LEU A 69 -13.33 9.51 5.04
C LEU A 69 -13.11 9.46 3.54
N PHE A 70 -14.19 9.73 2.79
CA PHE A 70 -14.17 9.86 1.34
C PHE A 70 -14.69 11.23 0.93
N ARG A 71 -14.00 11.92 0.03
CA ARG A 71 -14.45 13.20 -0.51
C ARG A 71 -15.19 13.00 -1.82
N VAL A 72 -16.38 13.56 -1.93
CA VAL A 72 -17.18 13.57 -3.16
C VAL A 72 -16.44 14.36 -4.23
N LYS A 73 -16.04 13.73 -5.33
CA LYS A 73 -15.37 14.42 -6.45
C LYS A 73 -16.29 14.60 -7.64
N GLN A 74 -17.22 13.66 -7.86
CA GLN A 74 -18.23 13.77 -8.89
C GLN A 74 -19.60 13.45 -8.32
N ALA A 75 -20.60 14.22 -8.76
CA ALA A 75 -21.99 14.02 -8.42
C ALA A 75 -22.81 14.05 -9.72
N LYS A 76 -23.42 12.92 -10.07
CA LYS A 76 -24.18 12.75 -11.30
C LYS A 76 -25.64 12.51 -10.95
N ILE A 77 -26.47 13.50 -11.28
CA ILE A 77 -27.92 13.42 -11.11
C ILE A 77 -28.51 12.65 -12.30
N GLN A 78 -29.32 11.65 -12.00
CA GLN A 78 -30.16 10.91 -12.94
C GLN A 78 -31.64 11.15 -12.59
N ASP A 79 -32.55 10.44 -13.28
CA ASP A 79 -34.00 10.67 -13.17
C ASP A 79 -34.49 10.62 -11.72
N ASP A 80 -34.21 9.54 -10.98
CA ASP A 80 -34.69 9.33 -9.60
C ASP A 80 -33.55 9.16 -8.57
N THR A 81 -32.28 9.30 -8.99
CA THR A 81 -31.12 9.01 -8.14
C THR A 81 -29.97 9.97 -8.40
N ILE A 82 -29.11 10.14 -7.40
CA ILE A 82 -27.79 10.77 -7.53
C ILE A 82 -26.71 9.71 -7.32
N GLU A 83 -25.77 9.63 -8.26
CA GLU A 83 -24.57 8.80 -8.16
C GLU A 83 -23.37 9.67 -7.78
N LEU A 84 -22.67 9.27 -6.73
CA LEU A 84 -21.48 9.94 -6.24
C LEU A 84 -20.26 9.07 -6.45
N GLU A 85 -19.22 9.67 -7.02
CA GLU A 85 -17.87 9.09 -7.05
C GLU A 85 -17.01 9.86 -6.05
N CYS A 86 -16.56 9.12 -5.04
CA CYS A 86 -15.81 9.67 -3.92
C CYS A 86 -14.43 9.02 -3.86
N TYR A 87 -13.41 9.81 -3.59
CA TYR A 87 -12.04 9.33 -3.39
C TYR A 87 -11.66 9.40 -1.92
N HIS A 88 -10.82 8.47 -1.46
CA HIS A 88 -10.34 8.49 -0.08
C HIS A 88 -9.69 9.85 0.23
N ILE A 89 -9.82 10.32 1.48
CA ILE A 89 -9.34 11.65 1.88
C ILE A 89 -7.86 11.89 1.56
N SER A 90 -7.04 10.84 1.52
CA SER A 90 -5.64 10.90 1.09
C SER A 90 -5.44 11.54 -0.29
N ASP A 91 -6.39 11.40 -1.21
CA ASP A 91 -6.28 11.97 -2.56
C ASP A 91 -6.22 13.51 -2.56
N ASP A 92 -6.73 14.17 -1.52
CA ASP A 92 -6.65 15.64 -1.40
C ASP A 92 -5.20 16.15 -1.33
N MET A 93 -4.27 15.33 -0.83
CA MET A 93 -2.86 15.68 -0.76
C MET A 93 -2.02 15.10 -1.89
N MET A 94 -2.51 14.11 -2.65
CA MET A 94 -1.72 13.41 -3.67
C MET A 94 -1.23 14.33 -4.80
N LYS A 95 -1.91 15.45 -5.04
CA LYS A 95 -1.53 16.48 -6.04
C LYS A 95 -0.58 17.56 -5.51
N ARG A 96 -0.17 17.49 -4.23
CA ARG A 96 0.79 18.45 -3.67
C ARG A 96 2.12 18.34 -4.39
N GLN A 97 2.72 19.48 -4.69
CA GLN A 97 4.04 19.55 -5.32
C GLN A 97 5.12 19.22 -4.30
N ILE A 98 6.17 18.53 -4.75
CA ILE A 98 7.32 18.08 -3.99
C ILE A 98 8.56 18.59 -4.73
N LYS A 99 9.41 19.33 -4.02
CA LYS A 99 10.69 19.77 -4.58
C LYS A 99 11.65 18.59 -4.71
N PRO A 100 12.59 18.61 -5.67
CA PRO A 100 13.68 17.66 -5.79
C PRO A 100 14.37 17.44 -4.44
N PHE A 101 14.58 16.18 -4.08
CA PHE A 101 15.33 15.80 -2.89
C PHE A 101 15.95 14.42 -3.07
N SER A 102 16.98 14.16 -2.29
CA SER A 102 17.63 12.85 -2.25
C SER A 102 17.85 12.38 -0.83
N ALA A 103 17.88 11.07 -0.68
CA ALA A 103 18.16 10.40 0.58
C ALA A 103 18.97 9.14 0.33
N THR A 104 20.18 9.10 0.85
CA THR A 104 21.12 8.00 0.61
C THR A 104 21.20 7.09 1.82
N ASN A 105 21.00 5.80 1.61
CA ASN A 105 21.13 4.76 2.64
C ASN A 105 20.32 5.05 3.92
N THR A 106 19.04 5.39 3.74
CA THR A 106 18.11 5.80 4.80
C THR A 106 16.97 4.80 4.95
N THR A 107 16.35 4.77 6.13
CA THR A 107 15.12 3.99 6.37
C THR A 107 13.91 4.64 5.69
N CYS A 108 12.83 3.89 5.45
CA CYS A 108 11.61 4.43 4.84
C CYS A 108 11.07 5.62 5.64
N GLN A 109 10.99 5.50 6.97
CA GLN A 109 10.55 6.57 7.85
C GLN A 109 11.36 7.86 7.67
N SER A 110 12.68 7.77 7.58
CA SER A 110 13.54 8.94 7.38
C SER A 110 13.28 9.61 6.03
N VAL A 111 12.99 8.85 4.97
CA VAL A 111 12.71 9.43 3.65
C VAL A 111 11.31 10.03 3.59
N LEU A 112 10.31 9.42 4.24
CA LEU A 112 8.99 10.01 4.41
C LEU A 112 9.07 11.37 5.11
N MET A 113 9.93 11.52 6.12
CA MET A 113 10.14 12.81 6.78
C MET A 113 10.73 13.85 5.82
N ARG A 114 11.74 13.47 5.02
CA ARG A 114 12.30 14.35 3.99
C ARG A 114 11.29 14.73 2.91
N LEU A 115 10.40 13.82 2.55
CA LEU A 115 9.30 14.10 1.63
C LEU A 115 8.36 15.17 2.21
N VAL A 116 7.98 15.07 3.48
CA VAL A 116 7.16 16.08 4.17
C VAL A 116 7.87 17.44 4.24
N GLU A 117 9.19 17.44 4.41
CA GLU A 117 10.00 18.66 4.37
C GLU A 117 10.05 19.30 2.98
N ALA A 118 10.19 18.48 1.94
CA ALA A 118 10.27 18.88 0.54
C ALA A 118 8.95 19.46 0.01
N CYS A 119 7.82 19.17 0.67
CA CYS A 119 6.55 19.85 0.42
C CYS A 119 6.67 21.38 0.67
N PRO A 120 6.39 22.23 -0.35
CA PRO A 120 6.38 23.68 -0.19
C PRO A 120 5.27 24.17 0.74
N SER A 121 4.14 23.47 0.77
CA SER A 121 2.98 23.78 1.61
C SER A 121 2.87 22.82 2.79
N ASP A 122 2.23 23.27 3.87
CA ASP A 122 1.87 22.39 4.98
C ASP A 122 0.91 21.29 4.50
N LEU A 123 1.14 20.07 5.02
CA LEU A 123 0.30 18.91 4.73
C LEU A 123 -0.90 18.80 5.68
N GLY A 124 -1.16 19.83 6.49
CA GLY A 124 -2.37 19.92 7.30
C GLY A 124 -2.44 18.82 8.34
N LEU A 125 -3.56 18.10 8.41
CA LEU A 125 -3.75 17.05 9.40
C LEU A 125 -2.94 15.79 9.13
N PHE A 126 -2.49 15.58 7.89
CA PHE A 126 -1.92 14.31 7.47
C PHE A 126 -0.59 13.99 8.15
N SER A 127 -0.35 12.70 8.34
CA SER A 127 0.86 12.17 8.97
C SER A 127 1.36 10.93 8.26
N PHE A 128 2.68 10.74 8.28
CA PHE A 128 3.37 9.64 7.61
C PHE A 128 4.14 8.82 8.63
N ASP A 129 4.04 7.51 8.51
CA ASP A 129 4.68 6.53 9.39
C ASP A 129 5.16 5.30 8.61
N SER A 130 6.10 4.54 9.16
CA SER A 130 6.60 3.32 8.54
C SER A 130 7.30 2.39 9.53
N ASP A 131 7.12 1.09 9.36
CA ASP A 131 7.83 0.03 10.09
C ASP A 131 8.97 -0.61 9.28
N VAL A 132 9.19 -0.17 8.03
CA VAL A 132 10.22 -0.70 7.13
C VAL A 132 11.61 -0.27 7.60
N THR A 133 12.46 -1.25 7.90
CA THR A 133 13.79 -1.00 8.50
C THR A 133 14.92 -1.03 7.46
N GLU A 134 14.67 -1.65 6.30
CA GLU A 134 15.59 -1.73 5.18
C GLU A 134 16.03 -0.34 4.72
N ARG A 135 17.30 -0.24 4.34
CA ARG A 135 17.90 1.01 3.91
C ARG A 135 18.10 1.03 2.42
N HIS A 136 17.50 2.02 1.77
CA HIS A 136 17.65 2.26 0.34
C HIS A 136 18.06 3.71 0.07
N THR A 137 18.30 4.00 -1.21
CA THR A 137 18.59 5.34 -1.70
C THR A 137 17.46 5.79 -2.61
N TYR A 138 16.96 6.99 -2.36
CA TYR A 138 15.97 7.67 -3.19
C TYR A 138 16.57 8.94 -3.78
N VAL A 139 16.32 9.19 -5.06
CA VAL A 139 16.77 10.41 -5.75
C VAL A 139 15.62 10.89 -6.63
N SER A 140 15.28 12.17 -6.48
CA SER A 140 14.37 12.90 -7.35
C SER A 140 15.06 14.17 -7.81
N ASP A 141 15.27 14.30 -9.11
CA ASP A 141 15.95 15.44 -9.73
C ASP A 141 14.98 16.49 -10.29
N GLU A 142 13.69 16.14 -10.39
CA GLU A 142 12.63 16.98 -10.94
C GLU A 142 11.56 17.30 -9.89
N ASP A 143 10.76 18.34 -10.15
CA ASP A 143 9.57 18.64 -9.36
C ASP A 143 8.51 17.55 -9.62
N LEU A 144 8.08 16.86 -8.57
CA LEU A 144 7.12 15.76 -8.63
C LEU A 144 5.85 16.11 -7.84
N THR A 145 4.75 15.42 -8.13
CA THR A 145 3.62 15.37 -7.21
C THR A 145 3.86 14.37 -6.08
N LEU A 146 3.13 14.51 -4.97
CA LEU A 146 3.18 13.55 -3.86
C LEU A 146 2.84 12.13 -4.34
N TYR A 147 1.85 12.00 -5.24
CA TYR A 147 1.53 10.74 -5.90
C TYR A 147 2.74 10.14 -6.61
N GLN A 148 3.44 10.96 -7.41
CA GLN A 148 4.60 10.50 -8.18
C GLN A 148 5.75 10.07 -7.28
N ALA A 149 6.09 10.89 -6.29
CA ALA A 149 7.16 10.57 -5.36
C ALA A 149 6.85 9.34 -4.49
N LEU A 150 5.59 9.18 -4.06
CA LEU A 150 5.21 8.13 -3.12
C LEU A 150 4.83 6.81 -3.81
N MET A 151 4.01 6.84 -4.87
CA MET A 151 3.30 5.66 -5.38
C MET A 151 3.59 5.31 -6.85
N ASP A 152 4.10 6.23 -7.67
CA ASP A 152 4.18 6.06 -9.13
C ASP A 152 5.32 5.12 -9.58
N GLY A 153 5.04 3.82 -9.54
CA GLY A 153 5.88 2.77 -10.09
C GLY A 153 7.11 2.41 -9.25
N LYS A 154 8.06 1.69 -9.85
CA LYS A 154 9.22 1.09 -9.16
C LYS A 154 10.21 2.11 -8.58
N HIS A 155 10.27 3.31 -9.15
CA HIS A 155 11.17 4.38 -8.71
C HIS A 155 10.53 5.29 -7.64
N SER A 156 9.26 5.07 -7.30
CA SER A 156 8.62 5.74 -6.17
C SER A 156 9.16 5.22 -4.84
N LEU A 157 8.79 5.90 -3.74
CA LEU A 157 9.16 5.46 -2.38
C LEU A 157 8.60 4.08 -2.05
N LEU A 158 7.33 3.82 -2.37
CA LEU A 158 6.74 2.49 -2.16
C LEU A 158 7.44 1.43 -3.02
N GLY A 159 7.78 1.76 -4.27
CA GLY A 159 8.50 0.84 -5.15
C GLY A 159 9.93 0.55 -4.68
N THR A 160 10.64 1.55 -4.16
CA THR A 160 12.05 1.44 -3.75
C THR A 160 12.21 0.68 -2.43
N TRP A 161 11.29 0.85 -1.49
CA TRP A 161 11.27 0.14 -0.21
C TRP A 161 10.38 -1.11 -0.22
N GLU A 162 9.80 -1.45 -1.38
CA GLU A 162 8.85 -2.56 -1.55
C GLU A 162 7.73 -2.55 -0.49
N GLY A 163 7.30 -1.34 -0.11
CA GLY A 163 6.38 -1.11 0.99
C GLY A 163 4.91 -1.20 0.58
N GLU A 164 4.07 -1.59 1.53
CA GLU A 164 2.62 -1.70 1.38
C GLU A 164 1.93 -0.56 2.12
N LEU A 165 1.23 0.30 1.37
CA LEU A 165 0.56 1.48 1.89
C LEU A 165 -0.77 1.14 2.56
N VAL A 166 -0.90 1.59 3.80
CA VAL A 166 -2.14 1.64 4.57
C VAL A 166 -2.59 3.08 4.68
N ARG A 167 -3.83 3.35 4.26
CA ARG A 167 -4.46 4.68 4.31
C ARG A 167 -5.57 4.66 5.35
N ASP A 168 -5.28 5.16 6.55
CA ASP A 168 -6.26 5.31 7.62
C ASP A 168 -6.55 6.79 7.85
N ASN A 169 -7.58 7.29 7.17
CA ASN A 169 -8.01 8.67 7.17
C ASN A 169 -6.84 9.60 6.82
N PHE A 170 -6.38 10.37 7.81
CA PHE A 170 -5.25 11.28 7.65
C PHE A 170 -3.88 10.60 7.89
N GLN A 171 -3.83 9.30 8.14
CA GLN A 171 -2.59 8.54 8.39
C GLN A 171 -2.22 7.73 7.15
N LEU A 172 -1.00 7.93 6.67
CA LEU A 172 -0.40 7.09 5.65
C LEU A 172 0.72 6.30 6.31
N ILE A 173 0.58 4.97 6.36
CA ILE A 173 1.54 4.08 6.98
C ILE A 173 2.11 3.17 5.89
N VAL A 174 3.43 3.18 5.74
CA VAL A 174 4.13 2.28 4.83
C VAL A 174 4.61 1.07 5.63
N LYS A 175 3.97 -0.08 5.43
CA LYS A 175 4.32 -1.32 6.11
C LYS A 175 5.21 -2.20 5.25
N GLN A 176 6.11 -2.98 5.85
CA GLN A 176 6.82 -4.04 5.13
C GLN A 176 5.83 -5.12 4.66
N HIS A 177 4.89 -5.48 5.53
CA HIS A 177 3.80 -6.40 5.25
C HIS A 177 2.52 -5.87 5.91
N ARG A 178 1.51 -5.53 5.11
CA ARG A 178 0.21 -5.04 5.58
C ARG A 178 -0.60 -6.16 6.21
N GLY A 179 -0.70 -7.29 5.51
CA GLY A 179 -1.45 -8.45 5.95
C GLY A 179 -0.59 -9.57 6.52
N ASN A 180 -1.26 -10.66 6.89
CA ASN A 180 -0.67 -11.84 7.50
C ASN A 180 -1.01 -13.11 6.71
N ASP A 181 -0.26 -14.19 6.94
CA ASP A 181 -0.68 -15.52 6.46
C ASP A 181 -1.87 -16.01 7.30
N LYS A 182 -3.06 -16.04 6.71
CA LYS A 182 -4.28 -16.46 7.40
C LYS A 182 -4.43 -17.99 7.47
N GLY A 183 -3.59 -18.75 6.77
CA GLY A 183 -3.75 -20.21 6.65
C GLY A 183 -5.05 -20.65 5.97
N VAL A 184 -5.79 -19.72 5.36
CA VAL A 184 -7.05 -19.95 4.66
C VAL A 184 -6.77 -20.72 3.38
N ILE A 185 -7.55 -21.76 3.13
CA ILE A 185 -7.42 -22.59 1.92
C ILE A 185 -8.58 -22.30 0.98
N LEU A 186 -8.29 -21.60 -0.11
CA LEU A 186 -9.24 -21.41 -1.19
C LEU A 186 -9.31 -22.69 -2.03
N THR A 187 -10.51 -23.26 -2.16
CA THR A 187 -10.74 -24.42 -3.02
C THR A 187 -11.74 -24.12 -4.13
N SER A 188 -11.53 -24.73 -5.30
CA SER A 188 -12.35 -24.53 -6.49
C SER A 188 -13.80 -25.01 -6.40
N HIS A 189 -14.16 -25.69 -5.31
CA HIS A 189 -15.51 -26.20 -5.07
C HIS A 189 -16.32 -25.37 -4.08
N HIS A 190 -15.69 -24.42 -3.35
CA HIS A 190 -16.35 -23.69 -2.27
C HIS A 190 -16.30 -22.17 -2.48
N ASN A 191 -15.11 -21.57 -2.43
CA ASN A 191 -14.97 -20.11 -2.27
C ASN A 191 -14.46 -19.39 -3.51
N LEU A 192 -14.30 -20.07 -4.65
CA LEU A 192 -13.86 -19.45 -5.91
C LEU A 192 -15.06 -19.03 -6.77
N LYS A 193 -15.16 -17.73 -7.03
CA LYS A 193 -16.07 -17.16 -8.03
C LYS A 193 -15.51 -17.34 -9.43
N ALA A 194 -14.25 -16.97 -9.62
CA ALA A 194 -13.55 -17.05 -10.89
C ALA A 194 -12.12 -17.54 -10.66
N PHE A 195 -11.64 -18.38 -11.58
CA PHE A 195 -10.26 -18.84 -11.65
C PHE A 195 -9.81 -18.73 -13.10
N GLU A 196 -8.78 -17.93 -13.32
CA GLU A 196 -8.12 -17.79 -14.61
C GLU A 196 -6.64 -18.12 -14.45
N ASP A 197 -6.12 -18.98 -15.32
CA ASP A 197 -4.73 -19.39 -15.36
C ASP A 197 -4.18 -19.13 -16.76
N LYS A 198 -3.47 -18.02 -16.91
CA LYS A 198 -2.88 -17.56 -18.16
C LYS A 198 -1.40 -17.91 -18.15
N GLY A 199 -1.00 -18.79 -19.06
CA GLY A 199 0.41 -18.96 -19.42
C GLY A 199 0.72 -18.10 -20.65
N ASP A 200 1.72 -17.23 -20.56
CA ASP A 200 2.21 -16.41 -21.66
C ASP A 200 3.68 -16.78 -21.96
N SER A 201 3.86 -17.36 -23.15
CA SER A 201 5.16 -17.73 -23.72
C SER A 201 5.61 -16.78 -24.83
N GLU A 202 4.87 -15.70 -25.11
CA GLU A 202 5.17 -14.76 -26.19
C GLU A 202 6.49 -14.02 -25.92
N LYS A 203 6.72 -13.64 -24.66
CA LYS A 203 7.89 -12.88 -24.23
C LYS A 203 9.09 -13.74 -23.80
N VAL A 204 9.00 -15.06 -23.91
CA VAL A 204 10.12 -15.92 -23.58
C VAL A 204 11.27 -15.63 -24.55
N ILE A 205 12.48 -15.54 -24.03
CA ILE A 205 13.73 -15.37 -24.77
C ILE A 205 14.61 -16.56 -24.41
N THR A 206 15.11 -17.25 -25.41
CA THR A 206 15.98 -18.44 -25.23
C THR A 206 17.41 -18.19 -25.70
N ARG A 207 17.61 -17.15 -26.51
CA ARG A 207 18.90 -16.72 -27.05
C ARG A 207 18.98 -15.19 -27.04
N ILE A 208 20.09 -14.68 -26.52
CA ILE A 208 20.42 -13.25 -26.51
C ILE A 208 21.58 -13.01 -27.46
N TYR A 209 21.41 -12.01 -28.33
CA TYR A 209 22.50 -11.34 -29.04
C TYR A 209 22.84 -10.07 -28.26
N ALA A 210 23.96 -10.10 -27.55
CA ALA A 210 24.43 -8.95 -26.79
C ALA A 210 25.51 -8.21 -27.58
N THR A 211 25.35 -6.91 -27.76
CA THR A 211 26.37 -6.04 -28.37
C THR A 211 26.88 -5.03 -27.35
N SER A 212 28.18 -4.70 -27.42
CA SER A 212 28.73 -3.59 -26.64
C SER A 212 29.51 -2.64 -27.51
N THR A 213 29.12 -1.37 -27.55
CA THR A 213 29.79 -0.32 -28.33
C THR A 213 30.46 0.65 -27.37
N PHE A 214 31.78 0.78 -27.44
CA PHE A 214 32.56 1.68 -26.59
C PHE A 214 33.76 2.26 -27.32
N GLN A 215 34.26 3.40 -26.85
CA GLN A 215 35.52 3.99 -27.31
C GLN A 215 36.66 3.54 -26.40
N ALA A 216 37.65 2.86 -26.98
CA ALA A 216 38.86 2.48 -26.26
C ALA A 216 39.69 3.73 -25.90
N GLU A 217 40.34 3.73 -24.74
CA GLU A 217 41.18 4.86 -24.30
C GLU A 217 42.23 5.21 -25.38
N GLY A 218 42.08 6.40 -25.98
CA GLY A 218 42.99 6.92 -27.01
C GLY A 218 42.61 6.59 -28.47
N SER A 219 41.43 6.02 -28.72
CA SER A 219 40.88 5.78 -30.06
C SER A 219 39.71 6.72 -30.35
N ASP A 220 39.69 7.32 -31.55
CA ASP A 220 38.53 8.05 -32.09
C ASP A 220 37.52 7.11 -32.80
N GLU A 221 37.83 5.81 -32.90
CA GLU A 221 36.98 4.79 -33.51
C GLU A 221 36.24 3.97 -32.46
N ASP A 222 34.93 3.77 -32.68
CA ASP A 222 34.07 2.93 -31.85
C ASP A 222 34.43 1.45 -32.04
N THR A 223 34.64 0.75 -30.93
CA THR A 223 34.82 -0.70 -30.90
C THR A 223 33.49 -1.38 -30.57
N VAL A 224 33.10 -2.38 -31.37
CA VAL A 224 31.86 -3.16 -31.15
C VAL A 224 32.22 -4.60 -30.79
N LEU A 225 31.80 -5.04 -29.61
CA LEU A 225 31.80 -6.44 -29.18
C LEU A 225 30.43 -7.06 -29.44
N SER A 226 30.39 -8.35 -29.75
CA SER A 226 29.15 -9.09 -29.94
C SER A 226 29.29 -10.50 -29.37
N VAL A 227 28.31 -10.93 -28.57
CA VAL A 227 28.27 -12.25 -27.95
C VAL A 227 26.88 -12.85 -28.12
N VAL A 228 26.83 -14.16 -28.36
CA VAL A 228 25.59 -14.94 -28.34
C VAL A 228 25.55 -15.78 -27.06
N VAL A 229 24.46 -15.67 -26.31
CA VAL A 229 24.23 -16.47 -25.10
C VAL A 229 22.92 -17.21 -25.21
N GLU A 230 22.94 -18.51 -24.92
CA GLU A 230 21.78 -19.39 -24.95
C GLU A 230 21.50 -19.97 -23.57
N ILE A 231 20.23 -20.25 -23.30
CA ILE A 231 19.85 -20.93 -22.07
C ILE A 231 20.20 -22.44 -22.15
N PRO A 232 20.61 -23.09 -21.04
CA PRO A 232 20.94 -24.51 -21.04
C PRO A 232 19.81 -25.44 -21.50
N LEU A 233 18.56 -24.99 -21.36
CA LEU A 233 17.34 -25.75 -21.66
C LEU A 233 16.68 -25.33 -22.98
N ILE A 234 17.42 -24.72 -23.91
CA ILE A 234 16.89 -24.24 -25.20
C ILE A 234 16.13 -25.33 -25.98
N ASN A 235 16.58 -26.58 -25.89
CA ASN A 235 15.95 -27.73 -26.55
C ASN A 235 14.61 -28.16 -25.92
N GLN A 236 14.23 -27.61 -24.76
CA GLN A 236 12.92 -27.83 -24.15
C GLN A 236 11.84 -26.93 -24.78
N TYR A 237 12.25 -25.89 -25.52
CA TYR A 237 11.35 -25.01 -26.24
C TYR A 237 11.12 -25.50 -27.68
N PRO A 238 9.89 -25.44 -28.21
CA PRO A 238 9.61 -25.91 -29.57
C PRO A 238 10.29 -25.06 -30.67
N TYR A 239 10.68 -23.83 -30.36
CA TYR A 239 11.35 -22.89 -31.24
C TYR A 239 12.26 -21.96 -30.43
N VAL A 240 13.28 -21.41 -31.11
CA VAL A 240 14.22 -20.46 -30.50
C VAL A 240 13.60 -19.07 -30.53
N HIS A 241 13.50 -18.45 -29.36
CA HIS A 241 13.16 -17.04 -29.21
C HIS A 241 14.41 -16.21 -29.03
N GLU A 242 14.54 -15.15 -29.83
CA GLU A 242 15.75 -14.34 -29.94
C GLU A 242 15.47 -12.89 -29.56
N ALA A 243 16.39 -12.28 -28.82
CA ALA A 243 16.36 -10.86 -28.51
C ALA A 243 17.75 -10.23 -28.60
N TRP A 244 17.75 -8.94 -28.90
CA TRP A 244 18.96 -8.11 -28.97
C TRP A 244 19.04 -7.24 -27.72
N TYR A 245 20.24 -7.16 -27.14
CA TYR A 245 20.52 -6.32 -25.99
C TYR A 245 21.82 -5.55 -26.21
N GLU A 246 21.80 -4.25 -25.95
CA GLU A 246 22.95 -3.38 -26.14
C GLU A 246 23.49 -2.88 -24.80
N ASN A 247 24.80 -2.79 -24.69
CA ASN A 247 25.52 -2.20 -23.56
C ASN A 247 26.56 -1.19 -24.09
N ASN A 248 26.81 -0.07 -23.42
CA ASN A 248 27.78 0.92 -23.91
C ASN A 248 29.00 1.09 -22.98
N THR A 249 29.17 0.16 -22.05
CA THR A 249 30.14 0.28 -20.95
C THR A 249 31.09 -0.91 -20.84
N LEU A 250 30.67 -2.09 -21.29
CA LEU A 250 31.45 -3.32 -21.15
C LEU A 250 32.51 -3.41 -22.24
N GLN A 251 33.77 -3.62 -21.84
CA GLN A 251 34.93 -3.57 -22.74
C GLN A 251 35.50 -4.96 -23.06
N THR A 252 34.97 -6.02 -22.45
CA THR A 252 35.42 -7.40 -22.69
C THR A 252 34.27 -8.33 -23.07
N GLU A 253 34.58 -9.33 -23.89
CA GLU A 253 33.60 -10.35 -24.31
C GLU A 253 33.04 -11.15 -23.13
N GLU A 254 33.88 -11.46 -22.14
CA GLU A 254 33.49 -12.25 -20.98
C GLU A 254 32.55 -11.49 -20.05
N GLU A 255 32.79 -10.20 -19.80
CA GLU A 255 31.87 -9.36 -19.04
C GLU A 255 30.52 -9.20 -19.75
N LEU A 256 30.54 -9.04 -21.08
CA LEU A 256 29.32 -8.95 -21.89
C LEU A 256 28.53 -10.27 -21.88
N ARG A 257 29.22 -11.42 -21.92
CA ARG A 257 28.62 -12.75 -21.77
C ARG A 257 27.97 -12.92 -20.40
N GLN A 258 28.68 -12.56 -19.32
CA GLN A 258 28.15 -12.65 -17.95
C GLN A 258 26.95 -11.73 -17.74
N TRP A 259 27.00 -10.51 -18.28
CA TRP A 259 25.88 -9.57 -18.24
C TRP A 259 24.65 -10.10 -18.98
N ALA A 260 24.83 -10.65 -20.18
CA ALA A 260 23.74 -11.25 -20.95
C ALA A 260 23.15 -12.47 -20.22
N MET A 261 23.98 -13.31 -19.59
CA MET A 261 23.52 -14.44 -18.78
C MET A 261 22.77 -13.98 -17.51
N ALA A 262 23.20 -12.87 -16.91
CA ALA A 262 22.53 -12.29 -15.74
C ALA A 262 21.11 -11.81 -16.08
N LYS A 263 20.83 -11.39 -17.32
CA LYS A 263 19.46 -11.04 -17.74
C LYS A 263 18.48 -12.20 -17.63
N PHE A 264 18.87 -13.41 -18.06
CA PHE A 264 18.05 -14.61 -17.85
C PHE A 264 17.79 -14.85 -16.36
N THR A 265 18.83 -14.69 -15.53
CA THR A 265 18.75 -15.01 -14.10
C THR A 265 17.95 -13.98 -13.30
N HIS A 266 18.06 -12.69 -13.62
CA HIS A 266 17.44 -11.60 -12.86
C HIS A 266 16.07 -11.20 -13.38
N GLU A 267 15.86 -11.25 -14.71
CA GLU A 267 14.61 -10.82 -15.33
C GLU A 267 13.68 -12.02 -15.63
N HIS A 268 14.15 -13.26 -15.46
CA HIS A 268 13.40 -14.49 -15.71
C HIS A 268 12.75 -14.56 -17.10
N ILE A 269 13.39 -13.92 -18.08
CA ILE A 269 12.92 -13.86 -19.47
C ILE A 269 12.98 -15.20 -20.20
N ASP A 270 13.61 -16.22 -19.61
CA ASP A 270 13.72 -17.58 -20.15
C ASP A 270 12.56 -18.49 -19.76
N SER A 271 11.56 -17.99 -19.04
CA SER A 271 10.48 -18.78 -18.46
C SER A 271 9.10 -18.31 -18.93
N ILE A 272 8.19 -19.25 -19.20
CA ILE A 272 6.79 -18.93 -19.48
C ILE A 272 6.21 -18.22 -18.26
N SER A 273 5.75 -17.00 -18.46
CA SER A 273 5.09 -16.24 -17.41
C SER A 273 3.72 -16.86 -17.14
N ARG A 274 3.37 -17.04 -15.86
CA ARG A 274 2.09 -17.60 -15.46
C ARG A 274 1.38 -16.61 -14.56
N GLN A 275 0.16 -16.25 -14.92
CA GLN A 275 -0.70 -15.35 -14.16
C GLN A 275 -1.94 -16.12 -13.73
N ILE A 276 -2.12 -16.24 -12.42
CA ILE A 276 -3.31 -16.87 -11.84
C ILE A 276 -4.14 -15.79 -11.17
N THR A 277 -5.25 -15.42 -11.79
CA THR A 277 -6.23 -14.46 -11.25
C THR A 277 -7.32 -15.23 -10.52
N VAL A 278 -7.60 -14.83 -9.29
CA VAL A 278 -8.65 -15.43 -8.46
C VAL A 278 -9.57 -14.35 -7.94
N GLU A 279 -10.87 -14.59 -8.07
CA GLU A 279 -11.91 -13.86 -7.35
C GLU A 279 -12.63 -14.81 -6.41
N ALA A 280 -12.81 -14.41 -5.16
CA ALA A 280 -13.54 -15.17 -4.14
C ALA A 280 -14.75 -14.38 -3.61
N TYR A 281 -15.83 -15.10 -3.30
CA TYR A 281 -16.96 -14.60 -2.50
C TYR A 281 -16.89 -15.24 -1.12
N GLN A 282 -17.24 -14.46 -0.09
CA GLN A 282 -17.68 -14.92 1.23
C GLN A 282 -16.99 -16.22 1.69
N LEU A 283 -15.79 -16.05 2.24
CA LEU A 283 -15.04 -17.08 2.93
C LEU A 283 -15.80 -17.43 4.21
N ASP A 284 -16.39 -18.61 4.30
CA ASP A 284 -17.28 -19.11 5.38
C ASP A 284 -16.85 -18.72 6.82
N GLY A 285 -17.14 -17.49 7.27
CA GLY A 285 -16.70 -16.92 8.54
C GLY A 285 -15.19 -16.65 8.67
N GLN A 286 -14.42 -16.72 7.59
CA GLN A 286 -12.97 -16.45 7.57
C GLN A 286 -12.70 -15.11 6.89
N GLU A 287 -12.36 -14.07 7.67
CA GLU A 287 -12.05 -12.75 7.12
C GLU A 287 -10.63 -12.71 6.53
N VAL A 288 -10.54 -12.50 5.21
CA VAL A 288 -9.30 -12.20 4.48
C VAL A 288 -9.34 -10.73 4.12
N HIS A 289 -8.37 -9.98 4.64
CA HIS A 289 -8.23 -8.55 4.41
C HIS A 289 -7.19 -8.27 3.32
N LEU A 290 -7.14 -7.02 2.88
CA LEU A 290 -6.17 -6.55 1.91
C LEU A 290 -4.74 -6.76 2.43
N GLY A 291 -3.87 -7.37 1.62
CA GLY A 291 -2.50 -7.73 1.98
C GLY A 291 -2.34 -9.10 2.65
N ASP A 292 -3.43 -9.77 3.06
CA ASP A 292 -3.34 -11.11 3.63
C ASP A 292 -2.93 -12.15 2.59
N THR A 293 -2.20 -13.17 3.01
CA THR A 293 -1.83 -14.30 2.16
C THR A 293 -2.72 -15.51 2.46
N VAL A 294 -3.20 -16.15 1.40
CA VAL A 294 -4.01 -17.37 1.44
C VAL A 294 -3.38 -18.46 0.58
N THR A 295 -3.75 -19.71 0.84
CA THR A 295 -3.29 -20.85 0.05
C THR A 295 -4.38 -21.26 -0.93
N LEU A 296 -4.12 -21.19 -2.22
CA LEU A 296 -5.03 -21.67 -3.26
C LEU A 296 -4.74 -23.15 -3.55
N LYS A 297 -5.68 -24.03 -3.21
CA LYS A 297 -5.63 -25.46 -3.52
C LYS A 297 -6.76 -25.87 -4.43
N SER A 298 -6.43 -26.24 -5.65
CA SER A 298 -7.37 -26.79 -6.61
C SER A 298 -6.87 -28.12 -7.16
N GLN A 299 -7.51 -29.21 -6.74
CA GLN A 299 -7.24 -30.53 -7.33
C GLN A 299 -7.60 -30.55 -8.82
N LYS A 300 -8.73 -29.92 -9.18
CA LYS A 300 -9.21 -29.81 -10.57
C LYS A 300 -8.17 -29.15 -11.48
N HIS A 301 -7.49 -28.12 -11.01
CA HIS A 301 -6.51 -27.34 -11.78
C HIS A 301 -5.06 -27.72 -11.48
N LYS A 302 -4.81 -28.68 -10.58
CA LYS A 302 -3.48 -29.08 -10.09
C LYS A 302 -2.65 -27.89 -9.61
N VAL A 303 -3.27 -27.01 -8.82
CA VAL A 303 -2.64 -25.80 -8.26
C VAL A 303 -2.58 -25.92 -6.74
N ASP A 304 -1.40 -25.64 -6.18
CA ASP A 304 -1.14 -25.46 -4.75
C ASP A 304 -0.12 -24.31 -4.63
N VAL A 305 -0.62 -23.08 -4.48
CA VAL A 305 0.21 -21.86 -4.49
C VAL A 305 -0.28 -20.88 -3.44
N LYS A 306 0.63 -20.08 -2.89
CA LYS A 306 0.26 -18.95 -2.03
C LYS A 306 -0.07 -17.73 -2.88
N LYS A 307 -1.08 -16.99 -2.44
CA LYS A 307 -1.65 -15.84 -3.12
C LYS A 307 -1.93 -14.73 -2.13
N LYS A 308 -1.52 -13.50 -2.43
CA LYS A 308 -1.79 -12.32 -1.60
C LYS A 308 -3.05 -11.61 -2.08
N ALA A 309 -3.92 -11.17 -1.19
CA ALA A 309 -5.05 -10.32 -1.53
C ALA A 309 -4.54 -8.91 -1.92
N VAL A 310 -4.81 -8.47 -3.15
CA VAL A 310 -4.30 -7.20 -3.69
C VAL A 310 -5.40 -6.17 -3.97
N SER A 311 -6.65 -6.60 -4.06
CA SER A 311 -7.78 -5.67 -4.07
C SER A 311 -9.04 -6.29 -3.51
N TYR A 312 -9.99 -5.45 -3.13
CA TYR A 312 -11.33 -5.89 -2.78
C TYR A 312 -12.39 -4.91 -3.25
N THR A 313 -13.61 -5.43 -3.34
CA THR A 313 -14.84 -4.68 -3.48
C THR A 313 -15.74 -5.04 -2.31
N PHE A 314 -16.29 -4.04 -1.62
CA PHE A 314 -17.01 -4.19 -0.35
C PHE A 314 -18.31 -3.42 -0.38
N ASP A 315 -19.39 -4.03 0.12
CA ASP A 315 -20.67 -3.37 0.35
C ASP A 315 -20.67 -2.72 1.73
N ALA A 316 -20.69 -1.39 1.78
CA ALA A 316 -20.64 -0.62 3.02
C ALA A 316 -21.98 -0.46 3.74
N LEU A 317 -23.08 -0.89 3.13
CA LEU A 317 -24.40 -0.95 3.78
C LEU A 317 -24.56 -2.24 4.57
N GLU A 318 -24.28 -3.35 3.90
CA GLU A 318 -24.39 -4.71 4.46
C GLU A 318 -23.12 -5.13 5.22
N GLU A 319 -22.03 -4.37 5.05
CA GLU A 319 -20.72 -4.60 5.67
C GLU A 319 -20.14 -5.98 5.29
N VAL A 320 -20.23 -6.34 4.00
CA VAL A 320 -19.77 -7.62 3.45
C VAL A 320 -18.87 -7.45 2.22
N TYR A 321 -17.89 -8.34 2.07
CA TYR A 321 -17.07 -8.42 0.86
C TYR A 321 -17.90 -8.89 -0.35
N LEU A 322 -17.89 -8.09 -1.42
CA LEU A 322 -18.43 -8.44 -2.73
C LEU A 322 -17.41 -9.19 -3.57
N SER A 323 -16.12 -8.87 -3.47
CA SER A 323 -15.06 -9.65 -4.12
C SER A 323 -13.71 -9.36 -3.49
N VAL A 324 -12.83 -10.35 -3.50
CA VAL A 324 -11.40 -10.18 -3.21
C VAL A 324 -10.61 -10.71 -4.40
N THR A 325 -9.71 -9.89 -4.91
CA THR A 325 -8.80 -10.23 -5.99
C THR A 325 -7.42 -10.54 -5.42
N PHE A 326 -6.82 -11.61 -5.90
CA PHE A 326 -5.49 -12.03 -5.49
C PHE A 326 -4.41 -11.69 -6.51
N ASP A 327 -3.17 -11.57 -6.05
CA ASP A 327 -2.02 -11.31 -6.87
C ASP A 327 -1.88 -12.34 -8.00
N ASN A 328 -1.21 -11.89 -9.05
CA ASN A 328 -0.93 -12.72 -10.21
C ASN A 328 0.35 -13.53 -10.03
N GLU A 329 1.17 -13.19 -9.03
CA GLU A 329 2.45 -13.82 -8.76
C GLU A 329 2.28 -15.29 -8.38
N VAL A 330 3.12 -16.14 -8.96
CA VAL A 330 3.12 -17.57 -8.66
C VAL A 330 4.32 -17.84 -7.77
N SER A 331 4.13 -17.71 -6.45
CA SER A 331 5.14 -18.15 -5.50
C SER A 331 5.05 -19.67 -5.33
N PHE A 332 5.99 -20.39 -5.94
CA PHE A 332 6.19 -21.79 -5.61
C PHE A 332 6.92 -21.87 -4.28
N THR A 333 6.37 -22.61 -3.31
CA THR A 333 7.10 -22.90 -2.08
C THR A 333 8.20 -23.92 -2.38
N THR A 334 9.31 -23.45 -2.93
CA THR A 334 10.54 -24.24 -3.04
C THR A 334 11.15 -24.35 -1.66
N SER A 335 11.09 -25.57 -1.12
CA SER A 335 11.73 -25.92 0.13
C SER A 335 13.25 -25.89 -0.08
N GLY A 336 13.91 -24.87 0.49
CA GLY A 336 15.34 -24.85 0.78
C GLY A 336 16.22 -24.04 -0.17
N SER A 337 16.68 -22.87 0.29
CA SER A 337 18.09 -22.46 0.39
C SER A 337 18.21 -20.94 0.60
N SER A 338 19.30 -20.55 1.27
CA SER A 338 19.54 -19.30 1.99
C SER A 338 20.47 -18.30 1.27
N GLY A 339 20.09 -17.00 1.29
CA GLY A 339 20.93 -15.77 1.28
C GLY A 339 21.73 -15.43 0.01
N PRO A 340 22.59 -14.39 0.01
CA PRO A 340 22.51 -13.04 0.62
C PRO A 340 23.09 -11.93 -0.31
N HIS A 341 22.45 -10.76 -0.49
CA HIS A 341 23.11 -9.60 -1.14
C HIS A 341 22.77 -8.26 -0.50
N SER A 342 23.41 -8.01 0.65
CA SER A 342 23.69 -6.67 1.16
C SER A 342 25.20 -6.57 1.23
N LEU A 343 25.84 -5.74 0.38
CA LEU A 343 27.23 -5.24 0.51
C LEU A 343 27.74 -4.55 -0.78
N THR A 344 27.10 -3.48 -1.28
CA THR A 344 27.76 -2.60 -2.29
C THR A 344 27.42 -1.11 -2.23
N SER A 345 26.52 -0.67 -1.36
CA SER A 345 26.05 0.74 -1.33
C SER A 345 26.76 1.65 -0.32
N ALA A 346 27.72 1.13 0.47
CA ALA A 346 28.27 1.82 1.64
C ALA A 346 29.50 2.74 1.39
N ALA A 347 29.97 2.94 0.15
CA ALA A 347 31.30 3.55 -0.07
C ALA A 347 31.31 5.01 -0.57
N LYS A 348 30.18 5.73 -0.69
CA LYS A 348 30.22 7.10 -1.25
C LYS A 348 29.19 8.05 -0.66
N THR A 349 29.39 8.51 0.57
CA THR A 349 28.82 9.80 1.01
C THR A 349 29.63 10.41 2.16
N ILE A 350 30.65 11.19 1.78
CA ILE A 350 31.44 12.09 2.61
C ILE A 350 30.70 13.45 2.70
N LEU A 351 30.61 14.03 3.91
CA LEU A 351 30.58 15.47 4.32
C LEU A 351 29.72 16.48 3.52
N ASP A 352 28.98 17.46 4.05
CA ASP A 352 29.00 18.27 5.28
C ASP A 352 27.64 19.04 5.34
N VAL A 353 27.03 19.34 6.50
CA VAL A 353 25.73 20.07 6.57
C VAL A 353 25.77 21.27 7.53
N ASN A 354 25.44 22.44 6.97
CA ASN A 354 25.24 23.75 7.61
C ASN A 354 24.18 23.76 8.73
N GLN A 355 24.51 24.42 9.85
CA GLN A 355 23.75 24.46 11.11
C GLN A 355 22.44 25.29 11.14
N SER A 356 22.09 26.05 10.09
CA SER A 356 20.86 26.87 10.08
C SER A 356 19.64 26.18 9.44
N VAL A 357 19.83 25.09 8.71
CA VAL A 357 18.75 24.31 8.06
C VAL A 357 18.19 23.24 9.01
N THR A 358 18.96 22.82 10.02
CA THR A 358 18.59 21.78 10.99
C THR A 358 17.44 22.18 11.91
N GLU A 359 17.31 23.46 12.26
CA GLU A 359 16.26 23.92 13.18
C GLU A 359 14.86 23.91 12.53
N TYR A 360 14.77 24.30 11.25
CA TYR A 360 13.51 24.23 10.49
C TYR A 360 13.10 22.79 10.19
N ARG A 361 14.06 21.94 9.77
CA ARG A 361 13.86 20.50 9.53
C ARG A 361 13.34 19.77 10.77
N ALA A 362 14.05 19.94 11.89
CA ALA A 362 13.65 19.38 13.17
C ALA A 362 12.26 19.86 13.63
N SER A 363 11.84 21.08 13.27
CA SER A 363 10.50 21.57 13.62
C SER A 363 9.36 20.86 12.87
N LYS A 364 9.52 20.57 11.57
CA LYS A 364 8.54 19.84 10.77
C LYS A 364 8.49 18.35 11.15
N GLU A 365 9.64 17.73 11.40
CA GLU A 365 9.74 16.36 11.88
C GLU A 365 9.04 16.20 13.25
N ARG A 366 9.31 17.11 14.20
CA ARG A 366 8.61 17.13 15.51
C ARG A 366 7.11 17.32 15.35
N ALA A 367 6.67 18.19 14.42
CA ALA A 367 5.24 18.39 14.18
C ALA A 367 4.56 17.14 13.62
N ASN A 368 5.21 16.41 12.70
CA ASN A 368 4.69 15.12 12.22
C ASN A 368 4.67 14.07 13.35
N PHE A 369 5.76 13.97 14.12
CA PHE A 369 5.84 13.04 15.24
C PHE A 369 4.74 13.30 16.29
N ASN A 370 4.50 14.57 16.64
CA ASN A 370 3.42 14.95 17.56
C ASN A 370 2.05 14.54 17.00
N LYS A 371 1.79 14.72 15.71
CA LYS A 371 0.51 14.29 15.09
C LYS A 371 0.33 12.77 15.13
N VAL A 372 1.39 12.01 14.84
CA VAL A 372 1.36 10.53 14.93
C VAL A 372 1.10 10.10 16.37
N PHE A 373 1.81 10.71 17.33
CA PHE A 373 1.65 10.42 18.75
C PHE A 373 0.24 10.75 19.27
N ASP A 374 -0.27 11.94 18.96
CA ASP A 374 -1.60 12.39 19.38
C ASP A 374 -2.70 11.47 18.85
N ARG A 375 -2.57 10.96 17.62
CA ARG A 375 -3.56 10.00 17.08
C ARG A 375 -3.46 8.61 17.68
N GLN A 376 -2.24 8.09 17.89
CA GLN A 376 -2.08 6.84 18.62
C GLN A 376 -2.69 6.95 20.02
N PHE A 377 -2.56 8.11 20.65
CA PHE A 377 -3.20 8.42 21.93
C PHE A 377 -4.72 8.43 21.85
N GLU A 378 -5.32 9.13 20.86
CA GLU A 378 -6.78 9.14 20.66
C GLU A 378 -7.35 7.74 20.38
N ARG A 379 -6.66 6.92 19.58
CA ARG A 379 -7.05 5.53 19.31
C ARG A 379 -7.04 4.68 20.59
N LEU A 380 -5.94 4.72 21.33
CA LEU A 380 -5.82 4.03 22.62
C LEU A 380 -6.87 4.50 23.64
N GLN A 381 -7.21 5.80 23.63
CA GLN A 381 -8.27 6.32 24.49
C GLN A 381 -9.63 5.71 24.11
N THR A 382 -9.94 5.67 22.82
CA THR A 382 -11.21 5.10 22.31
C THR A 382 -11.33 3.60 22.61
N GLU A 383 -10.27 2.82 22.35
CA GLU A 383 -10.25 1.38 22.67
C GLU A 383 -10.47 1.09 24.17
N VAL A 384 -9.90 1.94 25.04
CA VAL A 384 -10.05 1.81 26.49
C VAL A 384 -11.46 2.21 26.94
N GLU A 385 -12.02 3.29 26.39
CA GLU A 385 -13.40 3.71 26.68
C GLU A 385 -14.40 2.63 26.25
N ASP A 386 -14.23 2.05 25.06
CA ASP A 386 -15.04 0.94 24.56
C ASP A 386 -14.87 -0.33 25.41
N GLY A 387 -13.64 -0.65 25.81
CA GLY A 387 -13.37 -1.77 26.72
C GLY A 387 -14.02 -1.60 28.10
N ILE A 388 -14.02 -0.38 28.65
CA ILE A 388 -14.71 -0.06 29.90
C ILE A 388 -16.23 -0.15 29.73
N ALA A 389 -16.77 0.33 28.61
CA ALA A 389 -18.20 0.25 28.32
C ALA A 389 -18.65 -1.23 28.20
N MET A 390 -17.88 -2.06 27.49
CA MET A 390 -18.12 -3.51 27.41
C MET A 390 -18.05 -4.18 28.77
N ALA A 391 -17.02 -3.89 29.57
CA ALA A 391 -16.87 -4.45 30.91
C ALA A 391 -18.01 -4.03 31.86
N LYS A 392 -18.51 -2.79 31.76
CA LYS A 392 -19.70 -2.34 32.49
C LYS A 392 -20.96 -3.07 32.03
N ALA A 393 -21.18 -3.22 30.73
CA ALA A 393 -22.32 -3.95 30.19
C ALA A 393 -22.33 -5.43 30.62
N GLU A 394 -21.16 -6.06 30.69
CA GLU A 394 -21.00 -7.44 31.18
C GLU A 394 -21.16 -7.54 32.72
N GLY A 395 -20.70 -6.53 33.46
CA GLY A 395 -20.93 -6.37 34.90
C GLY A 395 -22.40 -6.22 35.28
N GLU A 396 -23.17 -5.52 34.44
CA GLU A 396 -24.63 -5.40 34.59
C GLU A 396 -25.35 -6.71 34.31
N ARG A 397 -24.90 -7.48 33.31
CA ARG A 397 -25.44 -8.83 33.02
C ARG A 397 -25.11 -9.86 34.11
N SER A 398 -23.96 -9.72 34.79
CA SER A 398 -23.48 -10.69 35.80
C SER A 398 -23.77 -10.31 37.26
N GLY A 399 -24.42 -9.16 37.50
CA GLY A 399 -24.81 -8.71 38.85
C GLY A 399 -23.66 -8.17 39.72
N LYS A 400 -22.48 -7.89 39.14
CA LYS A 400 -21.25 -7.44 39.85
C LYS A 400 -20.90 -5.96 39.62
N LYS A 401 -21.91 -5.12 39.34
CA LYS A 401 -21.79 -3.71 38.95
C LYS A 401 -20.85 -2.87 39.85
N ALA A 402 -20.98 -3.00 41.18
CA ALA A 402 -20.21 -2.18 42.13
C ALA A 402 -18.70 -2.47 42.17
N ALA A 403 -18.29 -3.72 41.92
CA ALA A 403 -16.86 -4.10 41.93
C ALA A 403 -16.15 -3.64 40.63
N LEU A 404 -16.87 -3.63 39.51
CA LEU A 404 -16.37 -3.21 38.20
C LEU A 404 -16.25 -1.68 38.09
N ASP A 405 -17.19 -0.93 38.66
CA ASP A 405 -17.10 0.54 38.71
C ASP A 405 -15.88 1.01 39.52
N TYR A 406 -15.53 0.33 40.62
CA TYR A 406 -14.35 0.66 41.42
C TYR A 406 -13.04 0.40 40.66
N LEU A 407 -12.91 -0.76 40.01
CA LEU A 407 -11.72 -1.13 39.21
C LEU A 407 -11.52 -0.24 37.98
N ALA A 408 -12.60 0.17 37.31
CA ALA A 408 -12.53 1.08 36.16
C ALA A 408 -11.99 2.47 36.54
N THR A 409 -12.33 2.95 37.74
CA THR A 409 -11.92 4.29 38.20
C THR A 409 -10.45 4.32 38.62
N ASP A 410 -10.00 3.31 39.36
CA ASP A 410 -8.62 3.21 39.87
C ASP A 410 -7.61 2.94 38.73
N ALA A 411 -7.99 2.13 37.74
CA ALA A 411 -7.19 1.89 36.54
C ALA A 411 -7.05 3.14 35.64
N LEU A 412 -8.08 4.01 35.59
CA LEU A 412 -8.05 5.25 34.82
C LEU A 412 -7.08 6.26 35.45
N GLU A 413 -7.13 6.45 36.77
CA GLU A 413 -6.27 7.39 37.50
C GLU A 413 -4.78 6.98 37.46
N ALA A 414 -4.49 5.69 37.69
CA ALA A 414 -3.13 5.17 37.62
C ALA A 414 -2.51 5.33 36.23
N ARG A 415 -3.31 5.18 35.16
CA ARG A 415 -2.85 5.34 33.77
C ARG A 415 -2.64 6.80 33.40
N VAL A 416 -3.54 7.71 33.75
CA VAL A 416 -3.35 9.16 33.54
C VAL A 416 -2.05 9.66 34.20
N ALA A 417 -1.71 9.13 35.38
CA ALA A 417 -0.47 9.43 36.08
C ALA A 417 0.78 8.89 35.36
N ALA A 418 0.75 7.65 34.87
CA ALA A 418 1.86 7.06 34.10
C ALA A 418 2.11 7.83 32.78
N PHE A 419 1.05 8.27 32.10
CA PHE A 419 1.15 8.99 30.83
C PHE A 419 1.63 10.44 30.96
N LYS A 420 1.22 11.17 32.03
CA LYS A 420 1.81 12.48 32.34
C LYS A 420 3.33 12.40 32.54
N LYS A 421 3.82 11.26 33.06
CA LYS A 421 5.24 11.02 33.30
C LYS A 421 6.03 10.78 32.01
N LEU A 422 5.46 10.06 31.04
CA LEU A 422 6.06 9.84 29.72
C LEU A 422 6.18 11.14 28.89
N ARG A 423 5.18 12.04 28.97
CA ARG A 423 5.19 13.36 28.30
C ARG A 423 6.28 14.32 28.82
N LEU A 424 6.77 14.11 30.04
CA LEU A 424 7.88 14.88 30.62
C LEU A 424 9.26 14.33 30.22
N MET A 425 9.31 13.15 29.59
CA MET A 425 10.55 12.44 29.23
C MET A 425 10.84 12.43 27.72
N SER A 426 9.85 12.79 26.88
CA SER A 426 10.00 13.11 25.45
C SER A 426 10.26 14.60 25.26
#